data_AF-A0A522VVE8-F1
#
_entry.id   AF-A0A522VVE8-F1
#
_cell.length_a   1.000
_cell.length_b   1.000
_cell.length_c   1.000
_cell.angle_alpha   90.00
_cell.angle_beta   90.00
_cell.angle_gamma   90.00
#
_symmetry.space_group_name_H-M   'P 1'
#
loop_
_entity.id
_entity.type
_entity.pdbx_description
1 polymer ?
#
loop_
_entity_poly.entity_id
_entity_poly.type
_entity_poly.pdbx_seq_one_letter_code
_entity_poly.pdbx_strand_id
1 'polypeptide(L)'
;MDWTARFRSPRAARGAPGPALAAQGRGREFGCRRLRPEPLDGQGAAGTHAPGLLACAPGRGPLFLPEIAGSGIFAPSRSPWGGGRKGLAVQATQIRQKDGIFYFVSYRAKDLLGRVRFISRFYGEHEQIPASHVARDDDIAQFISRIERTDRAFQRGLSRAKVRQLTNFYETAVTQPAIPGTILLYTSEKLTFRASGDGVGSLSEPESKFLIIDGQHRLAALHFYMQERPNDAGTISVPCMVFDGRAEDFAAEMFVIINSTPTRINKSHLIDLYERVSWAAPDRKFAARLVERLYGEGDSPLRYRINRLGGRSQRDKWVLQAELFNELHRWVRGRWRSIQLAGGSTKEVPRYYAVVRDFLRAARGAFGDELWGNEAYMVTKPVTIKALIRVCADLAREDTGPEEGREARWTQRLAPWTEMAEMFLEEGFYERFPARGEVERVARVHRDLARAAKIEARKD
;
A
#
# COMPACT_ATOMS: atom_id res chain seq x y z
N MET A 1 27.10 17.36 44.70
CA MET A 1 27.79 16.48 43.72
C MET A 1 26.94 16.47 42.48
N ASP A 2 27.45 17.04 41.40
CA ASP A 2 26.68 17.37 40.20
C ASP A 2 27.46 16.86 38.97
N TRP A 3 26.78 16.15 38.07
CA TRP A 3 27.38 15.40 36.96
C TRP A 3 27.07 16.06 35.61
N THR A 4 27.66 17.24 35.38
CA THR A 4 27.67 17.90 34.07
C THR A 4 29.05 17.81 33.42
N ALA A 5 29.23 16.87 32.48
CA ALA A 5 30.50 16.75 31.76
C ALA A 5 30.37 16.19 30.32
N ARG A 6 30.70 17.09 29.37
CA ARG A 6 31.44 16.83 28.11
C ARG A 6 30.73 16.06 26.98
N PHE A 7 30.11 16.82 26.09
CA PHE A 7 30.29 16.61 24.64
C PHE A 7 31.19 17.72 24.07
N ARG A 8 32.32 17.34 23.47
CA ARG A 8 33.21 18.26 22.72
C ARG A 8 33.00 18.07 21.22
N SER A 9 32.74 19.17 20.52
CA SER A 9 32.64 19.19 19.05
C SER A 9 34.03 19.35 18.40
N PRO A 10 34.37 18.63 17.32
CA PRO A 10 35.55 18.89 16.50
C PRO A 10 35.37 20.12 15.60
N ARG A 11 36.46 20.85 15.36
CA ARG A 11 36.48 22.14 14.65
C ARG A 11 36.28 22.02 13.14
N ALA A 12 35.73 23.09 12.55
CA ALA A 12 35.70 23.32 11.11
C ALA A 12 37.11 23.62 10.54
N ALA A 13 37.35 23.22 9.30
CA ALA A 13 38.44 23.68 8.44
C ALA A 13 37.88 24.57 7.32
N ARG A 14 38.65 25.58 6.88
CA ARG A 14 38.29 26.54 5.82
C ARG A 14 39.21 26.41 4.60
N GLY A 15 38.72 26.81 3.42
CA GLY A 15 39.45 26.90 2.15
C GLY A 15 38.95 25.89 1.12
N ALA A 16 38.69 26.23 -0.16
CA ALA A 16 38.83 27.50 -0.89
C ALA A 16 37.71 27.61 -1.97
N PRO A 17 37.48 28.76 -2.63
CA PRO A 17 36.29 28.98 -3.47
C PRO A 17 36.44 28.49 -4.92
N GLY A 18 35.37 27.94 -5.49
CA GLY A 18 35.23 27.66 -6.93
C GLY A 18 34.40 28.74 -7.65
N PRO A 19 34.59 28.97 -8.96
CA PRO A 19 34.01 30.10 -9.67
C PRO A 19 32.51 29.91 -9.99
N ALA A 20 31.77 31.02 -9.95
CA ALA A 20 30.36 31.06 -10.32
C ALA A 20 30.20 31.11 -11.85
N LEU A 21 29.46 30.15 -12.41
CA LEU A 21 29.03 30.15 -13.81
C LEU A 21 27.63 30.73 -13.91
N ALA A 22 27.51 31.89 -14.55
CA ALA A 22 26.24 32.51 -14.87
C ALA A 22 25.55 31.78 -16.04
N ALA A 23 24.27 31.48 -15.91
CA ALA A 23 23.45 30.91 -16.99
C ALA A 23 22.17 31.73 -17.18
N GLN A 24 22.17 32.61 -18.17
CA GLN A 24 20.95 33.18 -18.74
C GLN A 24 20.22 32.10 -19.56
N GLY A 25 18.90 31.97 -19.41
CA GLY A 25 18.22 30.77 -19.94
C GLY A 25 16.70 30.82 -20.10
N ARG A 26 16.16 31.87 -20.74
CA ARG A 26 14.90 31.93 -21.50
C ARG A 26 13.70 31.10 -20.99
N GLY A 27 12.67 31.78 -20.51
CA GLY A 27 11.33 31.20 -20.40
C GLY A 27 10.76 30.76 -21.76
N ARG A 28 9.94 29.71 -21.75
CA ARG A 28 9.06 29.34 -22.87
C ARG A 28 7.64 29.17 -22.35
N GLU A 29 6.74 30.03 -22.82
CA GLU A 29 5.31 29.89 -22.63
C GLU A 29 4.79 28.69 -23.43
N PHE A 30 3.94 27.86 -22.82
CA PHE A 30 3.22 26.79 -23.52
C PHE A 30 1.76 27.20 -23.69
N GLY A 31 1.40 27.64 -24.89
CA GLY A 31 0.02 27.99 -25.25
C GLY A 31 -0.89 26.77 -25.31
N CYS A 32 -1.93 26.75 -24.48
CA CYS A 32 -2.91 25.66 -24.43
C CYS A 32 -3.97 25.82 -25.54
N ARG A 33 -3.93 24.98 -26.58
CA ARG A 33 -4.98 24.94 -27.62
C ARG A 33 -6.22 24.21 -27.10
N ARG A 34 -7.36 24.91 -27.07
CA ARG A 34 -8.68 24.31 -26.81
C ARG A 34 -9.10 23.40 -27.97
N LEU A 35 -9.56 22.20 -27.67
CA LEU A 35 -10.36 21.37 -28.58
C LEU A 35 -11.82 21.39 -28.13
N ARG A 36 -12.74 21.63 -29.07
CA ARG A 36 -14.19 21.49 -28.86
C ARG A 36 -14.61 20.03 -29.05
N PRO A 37 -15.61 19.51 -28.32
CA PRO A 37 -16.31 18.29 -28.69
C PRO A 37 -17.50 18.59 -29.63
N GLU A 38 -17.66 17.77 -30.66
CA GLU A 38 -18.90 17.62 -31.43
C GLU A 38 -19.87 16.68 -30.67
N PRO A 39 -21.21 16.83 -30.82
CA PRO A 39 -22.20 15.95 -30.19
C PRO A 39 -22.48 14.69 -31.04
N LEU A 40 -22.95 13.62 -30.39
CA LEU A 40 -23.55 12.47 -31.05
C LEU A 40 -25.01 12.32 -30.60
N ASP A 41 -25.93 12.56 -31.53
CA ASP A 41 -27.33 12.14 -31.41
C ASP A 41 -27.49 10.65 -31.74
N GLY A 42 -28.46 9.98 -31.11
CA GLY A 42 -28.78 8.57 -31.37
C GLY A 42 -29.92 8.06 -30.49
N GLN A 43 -31.11 7.86 -31.09
CA GLN A 43 -32.39 7.65 -30.40
C GLN A 43 -32.81 6.17 -30.23
N GLY A 44 -33.78 5.93 -29.34
CA GLY A 44 -34.67 4.74 -29.31
C GLY A 44 -34.18 3.56 -28.46
N ALA A 45 -35.02 2.74 -27.82
CA ALA A 45 -36.49 2.72 -27.60
C ALA A 45 -36.73 1.90 -26.28
N ALA A 46 -37.59 2.29 -25.32
CA ALA A 46 -39.06 2.21 -25.26
C ALA A 46 -39.67 0.77 -25.18
N GLY A 47 -40.39 0.49 -24.08
CA GLY A 47 -41.22 -0.72 -23.85
C GLY A 47 -40.54 -1.85 -23.03
N THR A 48 -41.21 -2.62 -22.15
CA THR A 48 -42.63 -2.65 -21.73
C THR A 48 -42.82 -3.44 -20.41
N HIS A 49 -43.82 -3.04 -19.61
CA HIS A 49 -44.64 -3.82 -18.65
C HIS A 49 -44.04 -4.78 -17.57
N ALA A 50 -44.45 -4.49 -16.32
CA ALA A 50 -44.62 -5.43 -15.19
C ALA A 50 -46.08 -6.03 -15.23
N PRO A 51 -46.66 -6.69 -14.19
CA PRO A 51 -46.16 -7.07 -12.86
C PRO A 51 -46.58 -8.47 -12.32
N GLY A 52 -46.06 -8.80 -11.12
CA GLY A 52 -46.90 -9.24 -9.99
C GLY A 52 -47.28 -10.72 -9.82
N LEU A 53 -47.07 -11.24 -8.61
CA LEU A 53 -47.93 -12.26 -7.97
C LEU A 53 -47.78 -12.19 -6.45
N LEU A 54 -48.89 -12.32 -5.71
CA LEU A 54 -49.01 -12.04 -4.29
C LEU A 54 -50.07 -12.99 -3.68
N ALA A 55 -49.72 -13.75 -2.63
CA ALA A 55 -50.62 -14.54 -1.78
C ALA A 55 -49.89 -14.80 -0.43
N CYS A 56 -50.36 -14.32 0.73
CA CYS A 56 -51.45 -14.88 1.56
C CYS A 56 -51.11 -16.31 2.10
N ALA A 57 -50.58 -16.50 3.32
CA ALA A 57 -51.22 -16.42 4.67
C ALA A 57 -51.99 -17.73 5.06
N PRO A 58 -52.37 -18.01 6.34
CA PRO A 58 -51.85 -17.58 7.65
C PRO A 58 -51.72 -18.71 8.73
N GLY A 59 -51.04 -18.41 9.86
CA GLY A 59 -51.57 -18.61 11.23
C GLY A 59 -51.50 -19.97 11.95
N ARG A 60 -50.99 -19.94 13.21
CA ARG A 60 -51.65 -20.47 14.44
C ARG A 60 -50.89 -20.01 15.70
N GLY A 61 -51.62 -19.74 16.77
CA GLY A 61 -51.12 -19.18 18.03
C GLY A 61 -51.04 -20.19 19.19
N PRO A 62 -51.30 -19.78 20.46
CA PRO A 62 -50.29 -19.93 21.51
C PRO A 62 -50.73 -20.80 22.70
N LEU A 63 -49.82 -20.98 23.69
CA LEU A 63 -50.10 -21.63 24.98
C LEU A 63 -49.70 -20.77 26.20
N PHE A 64 -50.66 -20.64 27.12
CA PHE A 64 -50.57 -20.18 28.52
C PHE A 64 -50.41 -21.42 29.43
N LEU A 65 -50.07 -21.40 30.73
CA LEU A 65 -49.83 -20.41 31.81
C LEU A 65 -48.78 -21.10 32.77
N PRO A 66 -48.59 -20.88 34.11
CA PRO A 66 -49.23 -19.97 35.06
C PRO A 66 -48.29 -19.06 35.90
N GLU A 67 -48.93 -18.20 36.69
CA GLU A 67 -48.37 -17.26 37.67
C GLU A 67 -47.76 -17.94 38.91
N ILE A 68 -46.86 -17.22 39.59
CA ILE A 68 -46.81 -17.19 41.07
C ILE A 68 -46.70 -15.72 41.51
N ALA A 69 -47.59 -15.29 42.39
CA ALA A 69 -47.60 -13.94 42.95
C ALA A 69 -46.68 -13.82 44.19
N GLY A 70 -46.03 -12.67 44.33
CA GLY A 70 -45.22 -12.33 45.50
C GLY A 70 -45.26 -10.82 45.77
N SER A 71 -46.17 -10.39 46.65
CA SER A 71 -46.39 -8.98 46.98
C SER A 71 -45.31 -8.45 47.93
N GLY A 72 -44.53 -7.46 47.47
CA GLY A 72 -43.59 -6.69 48.30
C GLY A 72 -43.78 -5.18 48.06
N ILE A 73 -44.12 -4.44 49.11
CA ILE A 73 -44.49 -3.02 49.03
C ILE A 73 -43.22 -2.15 48.90
N PHE A 74 -43.02 -1.52 47.74
CA PHE A 74 -42.20 -0.31 47.61
C PHE A 74 -42.78 0.60 46.51
N ALA A 75 -42.98 1.89 46.81
CA ALA A 75 -43.61 2.82 45.89
C ALA A 75 -42.67 3.17 44.71
N PRO A 76 -43.12 3.09 43.45
CA PRO A 76 -42.31 3.52 42.32
C PRO A 76 -42.24 5.05 42.27
N SER A 77 -41.03 5.59 42.39
CA SER A 77 -40.77 7.00 42.10
C SER A 77 -41.11 7.29 40.63
N ARG A 78 -41.76 8.43 40.37
CA ARG A 78 -42.09 8.86 39.01
C ARG A 78 -40.80 9.12 38.23
N SER A 79 -40.45 8.23 37.30
CA SER A 79 -39.34 8.46 36.37
C SER A 79 -39.76 9.48 35.30
N PRO A 80 -39.05 10.61 35.12
CA PRO A 80 -39.44 11.65 34.17
C PRO A 80 -38.88 11.37 32.77
N TRP A 81 -39.23 10.21 32.19
CA TRP A 81 -38.88 9.89 30.80
C TRP A 81 -39.89 10.50 29.82
N GLY A 82 -39.89 11.82 29.80
CA GLY A 82 -40.61 12.67 28.85
C GLY A 82 -39.74 13.89 28.52
N GLY A 83 -38.69 13.69 27.71
CA GLY A 83 -37.74 14.74 27.38
C GLY A 83 -36.92 14.38 26.15
N GLY A 84 -36.90 15.27 25.16
CA GLY A 84 -36.14 15.09 23.92
C GLY A 84 -34.63 14.97 24.15
N ARG A 85 -33.93 14.38 23.18
CA ARG A 85 -32.46 14.27 23.18
C ARG A 85 -31.82 15.66 23.23
N LYS A 86 -31.45 16.13 24.43
CA LYS A 86 -30.44 17.18 24.57
C LYS A 86 -29.15 16.69 23.93
N GLY A 87 -28.55 17.49 23.05
CA GLY A 87 -27.25 17.18 22.45
C GLY A 87 -26.23 16.87 23.54
N LEU A 88 -25.65 15.67 23.48
CA LEU A 88 -24.58 15.26 24.38
C LEU A 88 -23.34 16.07 23.97
N ALA A 89 -22.62 16.62 24.96
CA ALA A 89 -21.40 17.35 24.69
C ALA A 89 -20.20 16.43 24.95
N VAL A 90 -19.22 16.43 24.05
CA VAL A 90 -18.06 15.53 24.09
C VAL A 90 -16.84 16.21 24.67
N GLN A 91 -15.99 15.46 25.37
CA GLN A 91 -14.71 15.98 25.82
C GLN A 91 -13.78 16.18 24.61
N ALA A 92 -13.23 17.38 24.50
CA ALA A 92 -12.39 17.78 23.38
C ALA A 92 -11.22 18.64 23.85
N THR A 93 -10.13 18.63 23.07
CA THR A 93 -9.06 19.61 23.17
C THR A 93 -9.20 20.59 22.00
N GLN A 94 -9.53 21.85 22.29
CA GLN A 94 -9.44 22.94 21.32
C GLN A 94 -7.96 23.22 21.01
N ILE A 95 -7.65 23.20 19.72
CA ILE A 95 -6.32 23.52 19.18
C ILE A 95 -6.46 24.81 18.37
N ARG A 96 -5.49 25.70 18.53
CA ARG A 96 -5.40 26.97 17.79
C ARG A 96 -4.06 27.01 17.06
N GLN A 97 -4.10 27.28 15.76
CA GLN A 97 -2.90 27.42 14.92
C GLN A 97 -3.10 28.58 13.95
N LYS A 98 -2.28 29.64 14.12
CA LYS A 98 -2.58 30.96 13.54
C LYS A 98 -4.02 31.35 13.92
N ASP A 99 -4.82 31.78 12.95
CA ASP A 99 -6.22 32.16 13.11
C ASP A 99 -7.19 30.95 13.08
N GLY A 100 -6.69 29.75 12.77
CA GLY A 100 -7.49 28.53 12.67
C GLY A 100 -7.79 27.90 14.04
N ILE A 101 -9.05 27.47 14.22
CA ILE A 101 -9.53 26.74 15.39
C ILE A 101 -10.09 25.39 14.94
N PHE A 102 -9.71 24.32 15.63
CA PHE A 102 -10.21 22.97 15.42
C PHE A 102 -10.08 22.13 16.70
N TYR A 103 -10.64 20.92 16.72
CA TYR A 103 -10.79 20.15 17.95
C TYR A 103 -10.23 18.74 17.80
N PHE A 104 -9.45 18.27 18.78
CA PHE A 104 -9.14 16.86 18.94
C PHE A 104 -10.20 16.21 19.84
N VAL A 105 -10.80 15.12 19.36
CA VAL A 105 -11.87 14.37 20.05
C VAL A 105 -11.58 12.88 19.97
N SER A 106 -11.85 12.14 21.05
CA SER A 106 -11.75 10.68 21.09
C SER A 106 -13.16 10.08 21.18
N TYR A 107 -13.66 9.53 20.08
CA TYR A 107 -14.98 8.90 20.03
C TYR A 107 -14.87 7.38 20.20
N ARG A 108 -15.82 6.73 20.89
CA ARG A 108 -15.96 5.27 20.76
C ARG A 108 -16.36 4.91 19.33
N ALA A 109 -15.84 3.79 18.82
CA ALA A 109 -16.10 3.33 17.46
C ALA A 109 -17.60 3.28 17.11
N LYS A 110 -18.42 2.75 18.02
CA LYS A 110 -19.88 2.66 17.86
C LYS A 110 -20.54 4.04 17.69
N ASP A 111 -20.17 5.00 18.53
CA ASP A 111 -20.75 6.34 18.52
C ASP A 111 -20.30 7.13 17.28
N LEU A 112 -19.03 7.00 16.90
CA LEU A 112 -18.50 7.64 15.69
C LEU A 112 -19.18 7.11 14.43
N LEU A 113 -19.30 5.78 14.28
CA LEU A 113 -19.93 5.16 13.11
C LEU A 113 -21.40 5.58 12.94
N GLY A 114 -22.11 5.82 14.04
CA GLY A 114 -23.45 6.41 14.00
C GLY A 114 -23.48 7.86 13.49
N ARG A 115 -22.40 8.63 13.69
CA ARG A 115 -22.29 10.08 13.46
C ARG A 115 -21.54 10.48 12.19
N VAL A 116 -20.87 9.56 11.51
CA VAL A 116 -20.18 9.86 10.24
C VAL A 116 -21.03 9.52 9.02
N ARG A 117 -20.73 10.19 7.91
CA ARG A 117 -21.33 9.96 6.60
C ARG A 117 -20.28 9.43 5.62
N PHE A 118 -20.50 8.21 5.12
CA PHE A 118 -19.70 7.66 4.02
C PHE A 118 -20.14 8.30 2.69
N ILE A 119 -19.16 8.90 2.01
CA ILE A 119 -19.33 9.59 0.73
C ILE A 119 -19.25 8.57 -0.40
N SER A 120 -18.22 7.70 -0.35
CA SER A 120 -18.03 6.58 -1.28
C SER A 120 -18.79 5.32 -0.88
N ARG A 121 -19.00 4.41 -1.84
CA ARG A 121 -19.48 3.03 -1.59
C ARG A 121 -18.33 2.11 -1.18
N PHE A 122 -18.51 1.35 -0.11
CA PHE A 122 -17.56 0.32 0.35
C PHE A 122 -18.23 -1.06 0.39
N TYR A 123 -17.47 -2.13 0.20
CA TYR A 123 -17.99 -3.50 0.26
C TYR A 123 -17.08 -4.36 1.14
N GLY A 124 -17.69 -5.16 2.01
CA GLY A 124 -17.06 -6.24 2.78
C GLY A 124 -17.10 -7.57 2.01
N GLU A 125 -16.97 -8.70 2.71
CA GLU A 125 -17.05 -10.02 2.07
C GLU A 125 -18.49 -10.39 1.69
N HIS A 126 -19.47 -9.99 2.50
CA HIS A 126 -20.90 -10.28 2.28
C HIS A 126 -21.82 -9.04 2.30
N GLU A 127 -21.26 -7.85 2.57
CA GLU A 127 -22.05 -6.64 2.83
C GLU A 127 -21.57 -5.40 2.05
N GLN A 128 -22.39 -4.34 2.04
CA GLN A 128 -22.10 -3.08 1.38
C GLN A 128 -22.52 -1.88 2.24
N ILE A 129 -21.62 -0.90 2.38
CA ILE A 129 -21.94 0.43 2.87
C ILE A 129 -22.39 1.29 1.66
N PRO A 130 -23.64 1.76 1.61
CA PRO A 130 -24.10 2.66 0.56
C PRO A 130 -23.48 4.06 0.71
N ALA A 131 -23.22 4.71 -0.43
CA ALA A 131 -22.93 6.15 -0.45
C ALA A 131 -24.18 6.91 0.02
N SER A 132 -24.04 7.72 1.06
CA SER A 132 -25.17 8.45 1.65
C SER A 132 -25.60 9.63 0.78
N HIS A 133 -26.91 9.87 0.66
CA HIS A 133 -27.46 10.96 -0.14
C HIS A 133 -26.93 12.33 0.32
N VAL A 134 -26.63 13.22 -0.64
CA VAL A 134 -26.18 14.59 -0.36
C VAL A 134 -27.41 15.47 -0.08
N ALA A 135 -27.36 16.26 0.99
CA ALA A 135 -28.36 17.28 1.28
C ALA A 135 -28.14 18.51 0.36
N ARG A 136 -29.20 19.27 0.04
CA ARG A 136 -29.13 20.35 -0.97
C ARG A 136 -28.54 21.67 -0.43
N ASP A 137 -28.28 21.71 0.85
CA ASP A 137 -27.77 22.80 1.69
C ASP A 137 -26.32 22.57 2.16
N ASP A 138 -25.75 21.40 1.89
CA ASP A 138 -24.34 21.06 2.18
C ASP A 138 -23.47 21.26 0.92
N ASP A 139 -23.03 22.51 0.70
CA ASP A 139 -22.26 22.91 -0.48
C ASP A 139 -20.93 22.16 -0.60
N ILE A 140 -20.25 21.87 0.52
CA ILE A 140 -19.02 21.06 0.52
C ILE A 140 -19.31 19.62 0.11
N ALA A 141 -20.32 18.95 0.69
CA ALA A 141 -20.61 17.58 0.28
C ALA A 141 -21.13 17.49 -1.16
N GLN A 142 -21.77 18.54 -1.69
CA GLN A 142 -22.10 18.65 -3.12
C GLN A 142 -20.86 18.86 -3.99
N PHE A 143 -19.92 19.70 -3.57
CA PHE A 143 -18.63 19.90 -4.25
C PHE A 143 -17.81 18.60 -4.29
N ILE A 144 -17.66 17.95 -3.14
CA ILE A 144 -16.97 16.66 -3.02
C ILE A 144 -17.65 15.57 -3.84
N SER A 145 -18.98 15.44 -3.79
CA SER A 145 -19.69 14.43 -4.58
C SER A 145 -19.58 14.67 -6.10
N ARG A 146 -19.50 15.93 -6.53
CA ARG A 146 -19.21 16.28 -7.93
C ARG A 146 -17.78 15.89 -8.34
N ILE A 147 -16.78 16.14 -7.49
CA ILE A 147 -15.39 15.74 -7.73
C ILE A 147 -15.27 14.22 -7.83
N GLU A 148 -15.82 13.47 -6.86
CA GLU A 148 -15.76 12.01 -6.83
C GLU A 148 -16.42 11.36 -8.06
N ARG A 149 -17.53 11.94 -8.56
CA ARG A 149 -18.20 11.49 -9.79
C ARG A 149 -17.42 11.79 -11.07
N THR A 150 -16.57 12.83 -11.06
CA THR A 150 -15.86 13.30 -12.25
C THR A 150 -14.46 12.71 -12.35
N ASP A 151 -13.76 12.54 -11.23
CA ASP A 151 -12.37 12.11 -11.21
C ASP A 151 -12.22 10.58 -11.12
N ARG A 152 -11.77 9.98 -12.23
CA ARG A 152 -11.40 8.56 -12.33
C ARG A 152 -10.29 8.14 -11.34
N ALA A 153 -9.56 9.09 -10.74
CA ALA A 153 -8.59 8.81 -9.67
C ALA A 153 -9.26 8.49 -8.33
N PHE A 154 -10.40 9.09 -8.01
CA PHE A 154 -11.17 8.85 -6.78
C PHE A 154 -11.96 7.52 -6.88
N GLN A 155 -12.48 7.20 -8.07
CA GLN A 155 -13.28 5.99 -8.33
C GLN A 155 -12.48 4.68 -8.39
N ARG A 156 -11.16 4.69 -8.14
CA ARG A 156 -10.30 3.51 -8.31
C ARG A 156 -10.79 2.36 -7.41
N GLY A 157 -11.08 1.20 -8.01
CA GLY A 157 -11.61 -0.01 -7.37
C GLY A 157 -10.69 -0.73 -6.36
N LEU A 158 -9.91 0.02 -5.59
CA LEU A 158 -9.04 -0.44 -4.51
C LEU A 158 -9.77 -0.57 -3.16
N SER A 159 -11.01 -0.08 -3.04
CA SER A 159 -11.75 -0.03 -1.78
C SER A 159 -11.89 -1.40 -1.13
N ARG A 160 -12.31 -2.44 -1.87
CA ARG A 160 -12.45 -3.82 -1.36
C ARG A 160 -11.14 -4.39 -0.79
N ALA A 161 -10.06 -4.34 -1.57
CA ALA A 161 -8.78 -4.90 -1.14
C ALA A 161 -8.18 -4.16 0.07
N LYS A 162 -8.29 -2.83 0.10
CA LYS A 162 -7.78 -2.00 1.20
C LYS A 162 -8.64 -2.11 2.47
N VAL A 163 -9.97 -2.17 2.33
CA VAL A 163 -10.89 -2.42 3.45
C VAL A 163 -10.61 -3.80 4.05
N ARG A 164 -10.54 -4.87 3.23
CA ARG A 164 -10.23 -6.22 3.72
C ARG A 164 -8.90 -6.26 4.49
N GLN A 165 -7.84 -5.64 3.95
CA GLN A 165 -6.56 -5.55 4.66
C GLN A 165 -6.65 -4.84 6.03
N LEU A 166 -7.49 -3.82 6.14
CA LEU A 166 -7.73 -3.10 7.40
C LEU A 166 -8.62 -3.88 8.37
N THR A 167 -9.63 -4.61 7.86
CA THR A 167 -10.48 -5.50 8.67
C THR A 167 -9.63 -6.62 9.28
N ASN A 168 -8.86 -7.34 8.46
CA ASN A 168 -7.90 -8.34 8.92
C ASN A 168 -6.86 -7.76 9.92
N PHE A 169 -6.50 -6.48 9.79
CA PHE A 169 -5.62 -5.82 10.77
C PHE A 169 -6.33 -5.62 12.12
N TYR A 170 -7.60 -5.21 12.14
CA TYR A 170 -8.38 -5.13 13.38
C TYR A 170 -8.55 -6.50 14.07
N GLU A 171 -8.73 -7.58 13.30
CA GLU A 171 -8.79 -8.94 13.84
C GLU A 171 -7.47 -9.47 14.43
N THR A 172 -6.33 -9.00 13.90
CA THR A 172 -4.99 -9.54 14.23
C THR A 172 -4.14 -8.61 15.10
N ALA A 173 -4.59 -7.38 15.36
CA ALA A 173 -3.93 -6.44 16.24
C ALA A 173 -4.16 -6.81 17.72
N VAL A 174 -3.16 -7.45 18.35
CA VAL A 174 -3.22 -7.87 19.76
C VAL A 174 -2.72 -6.78 20.70
N THR A 175 -1.62 -6.11 20.32
CA THR A 175 -0.96 -5.08 21.16
C THR A 175 -0.69 -3.78 20.39
N GLN A 176 -0.93 -3.77 19.08
CA GLN A 176 -0.76 -2.58 18.25
C GLN A 176 -1.96 -1.64 18.42
N PRO A 177 -1.76 -0.31 18.39
CA PRO A 177 -2.89 0.63 18.34
C PRO A 177 -3.70 0.39 17.06
N ALA A 178 -4.97 -0.03 17.22
CA ALA A 178 -5.86 -0.35 16.11
C ALA A 178 -5.99 0.81 15.11
N ILE A 179 -6.08 2.06 15.59
CA ILE A 179 -6.19 3.26 14.75
C ILE A 179 -5.08 4.24 15.17
N PRO A 180 -3.87 4.14 14.57
CA PRO A 180 -2.69 4.89 15.02
C PRO A 180 -2.66 6.35 14.55
N GLY A 181 -3.41 6.70 13.51
CA GLY A 181 -3.52 8.07 12.99
C GLY A 181 -4.92 8.64 13.18
N THR A 182 -5.04 9.96 13.27
CA THR A 182 -6.34 10.63 13.37
C THR A 182 -7.23 10.40 12.16
N ILE A 183 -8.54 10.46 12.37
CA ILE A 183 -9.56 10.64 11.33
C ILE A 183 -9.82 12.14 11.19
N LEU A 184 -9.97 12.65 9.97
CA LEU A 184 -10.30 14.06 9.74
C LEU A 184 -11.79 14.19 9.43
N LEU A 185 -12.51 14.94 10.25
CA LEU A 185 -13.96 15.11 10.21
C LEU A 185 -14.32 16.59 10.01
N TYR A 186 -15.40 16.84 9.27
CA TYR A 186 -15.96 18.17 9.05
C TYR A 186 -17.46 18.22 9.32
N THR A 187 -17.95 19.36 9.80
CA THR A 187 -19.37 19.74 9.79
C THR A 187 -19.48 21.21 9.39
N SER A 188 -20.53 21.58 8.66
CA SER A 188 -20.85 22.98 8.31
C SER A 188 -21.41 23.77 9.50
N GLU A 189 -21.84 23.09 10.56
CA GLU A 189 -22.29 23.72 11.80
C GLU A 189 -21.11 24.36 12.54
N LYS A 190 -21.33 25.53 13.15
CA LYS A 190 -20.30 26.16 14.01
C LYS A 190 -20.44 25.63 15.43
N LEU A 191 -19.50 24.79 15.85
CA LEU A 191 -19.59 24.14 17.15
C LEU A 191 -19.29 25.10 18.31
N THR A 192 -19.91 24.86 19.44
CA THR A 192 -19.73 25.59 20.69
C THR A 192 -18.79 24.81 21.60
N PHE A 193 -17.65 25.41 21.94
CA PHE A 193 -16.69 24.86 22.88
C PHE A 193 -16.75 25.59 24.22
N ARG A 194 -16.96 24.86 25.30
CA ARG A 194 -16.95 25.34 26.68
C ARG A 194 -15.68 24.83 27.36
N ALA A 195 -14.70 25.71 27.55
CA ALA A 195 -13.45 25.37 28.22
C ALA A 195 -13.70 24.87 29.67
N SER A 196 -12.88 23.93 30.12
CA SER A 196 -12.85 23.45 31.51
C SER A 196 -11.43 23.45 32.09
N GLY A 197 -10.47 23.95 31.32
CA GLY A 197 -9.04 24.10 31.62
C GLY A 197 -8.31 24.64 30.38
N ASP A 198 -6.98 24.61 30.41
CA ASP A 198 -6.16 25.08 29.28
C ASP A 198 -6.34 24.20 28.04
N GLY A 199 -7.08 24.70 27.06
CA GLY A 199 -7.38 24.02 25.81
C GLY A 199 -8.34 22.82 25.92
N VAL A 200 -8.56 22.24 27.10
CA VAL A 200 -9.48 21.09 27.30
C VAL A 200 -10.86 21.58 27.75
N GLY A 201 -11.92 20.96 27.21
CA GLY A 201 -13.28 21.34 27.54
C GLY A 201 -14.33 20.44 26.89
N SER A 202 -15.56 20.94 26.86
CA SER A 202 -16.73 20.25 26.32
C SER A 202 -17.17 20.91 25.01
N LEU A 203 -17.20 20.13 23.93
CA LEU A 203 -17.61 20.54 22.59
C LEU A 203 -19.05 20.06 22.34
N SER A 204 -19.91 20.95 21.84
CA SER A 204 -21.22 20.55 21.33
C SER A 204 -21.08 19.61 20.14
N GLU A 205 -21.85 18.53 20.12
CA GLU A 205 -21.99 17.71 18.92
C GLU A 205 -22.86 18.42 17.87
N PRO A 206 -22.60 18.21 16.56
CA PRO A 206 -23.49 18.67 15.50
C PRO A 206 -24.80 17.89 15.48
N GLU A 207 -25.85 18.50 14.92
CA GLU A 207 -27.11 17.83 14.60
C GLU A 207 -26.96 16.93 13.35
N SER A 208 -26.17 17.38 12.38
CA SER A 208 -25.82 16.67 11.16
C SER A 208 -24.71 15.63 11.37
N LYS A 209 -24.60 14.68 10.43
CA LYS A 209 -23.50 13.71 10.42
C LYS A 209 -22.22 14.34 9.85
N PHE A 210 -21.09 14.06 10.49
CA PHE A 210 -19.78 14.49 10.02
C PHE A 210 -19.45 13.96 8.62
N LEU A 211 -18.91 14.84 7.79
CA LEU A 211 -18.26 14.54 6.52
C LEU A 211 -16.84 14.03 6.79
N ILE A 212 -16.42 12.93 6.15
CA ILE A 212 -15.10 12.33 6.36
C ILE A 212 -14.11 12.87 5.33
N ILE A 213 -13.19 13.74 5.76
CA ILE A 213 -12.11 14.29 4.91
C ILE A 213 -11.07 13.20 4.59
N ASP A 214 -10.54 12.56 5.63
CA ASP A 214 -9.63 11.41 5.53
C ASP A 214 -10.01 10.32 6.54
N GLY A 215 -9.70 9.07 6.19
CA GLY A 215 -9.92 7.91 7.04
C GLY A 215 -11.11 7.05 6.63
N GLN A 216 -11.79 7.36 5.50
CA GLN A 216 -12.97 6.62 5.04
C GLN A 216 -12.75 5.09 5.00
N HIS A 217 -11.61 4.62 4.47
CA HIS A 217 -11.27 3.20 4.43
C HIS A 217 -11.08 2.57 5.82
N ARG A 218 -10.57 3.34 6.79
CA ARG A 218 -10.36 2.90 8.18
C ARG A 218 -11.72 2.75 8.87
N LEU A 219 -12.59 3.75 8.74
CA LEU A 219 -13.96 3.69 9.28
C LEU A 219 -14.83 2.63 8.59
N ALA A 220 -14.67 2.40 7.28
CA ALA A 220 -15.40 1.35 6.57
C ALA A 220 -14.98 -0.05 7.04
N ALA A 221 -13.68 -0.29 7.22
CA ALA A 221 -13.20 -1.55 7.81
C ALA A 221 -13.63 -1.71 9.28
N LEU A 222 -13.64 -0.63 10.06
CA LEU A 222 -14.11 -0.63 11.44
C LEU A 222 -15.63 -0.89 11.54
N HIS A 223 -16.41 -0.45 10.54
CA HIS A 223 -17.83 -0.76 10.43
C HIS A 223 -18.06 -2.27 10.25
N PHE A 224 -17.40 -2.90 9.27
CA PHE A 224 -17.52 -4.35 9.07
C PHE A 224 -17.02 -5.13 10.30
N TYR A 225 -15.88 -4.73 10.88
CA TYR A 225 -15.35 -5.33 12.11
C TYR A 225 -16.32 -5.17 13.32
N MET A 226 -17.05 -4.06 13.41
CA MET A 226 -18.08 -3.85 14.43
C MET A 226 -19.31 -4.75 14.26
N GLN A 227 -19.63 -5.15 13.02
CA GLN A 227 -20.73 -6.09 12.76
C GLN A 227 -20.33 -7.53 13.06
N GLU A 228 -19.11 -7.91 12.69
CA GLU A 228 -18.55 -9.25 12.93
C GLU A 228 -18.19 -9.47 14.41
N ARG A 229 -17.61 -8.46 15.07
CA ARG A 229 -17.11 -8.51 16.46
C ARG A 229 -17.49 -7.26 17.27
N PRO A 230 -18.79 -7.07 17.60
CA PRO A 230 -19.27 -5.85 18.25
C PRO A 230 -18.66 -5.59 19.64
N ASN A 231 -18.35 -6.65 20.39
CA ASN A 231 -17.75 -6.52 21.72
C ASN A 231 -16.32 -5.97 21.63
N ASP A 232 -15.48 -6.59 20.80
CA ASP A 232 -14.08 -6.19 20.59
C ASP A 232 -14.00 -4.77 20.01
N ALA A 233 -14.76 -4.53 18.93
CA ALA A 233 -14.78 -3.25 18.24
C ALA A 233 -15.35 -2.11 19.11
N GLY A 234 -16.29 -2.42 20.02
CA GLY A 234 -16.85 -1.45 20.97
C GLY A 234 -15.81 -0.86 21.94
N THR A 235 -14.72 -1.57 22.20
CA THR A 235 -13.62 -1.08 23.05
C THR A 235 -12.73 -0.05 22.32
N ILE A 236 -12.76 0.00 20.98
CA ILE A 236 -11.90 0.87 20.19
C ILE A 236 -12.34 2.33 20.34
N SER A 237 -11.41 3.19 20.74
CA SER A 237 -11.54 4.64 20.66
C SER A 237 -10.82 5.17 19.43
N VAL A 238 -11.48 6.05 18.69
CA VAL A 238 -11.03 6.59 17.41
C VAL A 238 -10.56 8.03 17.61
N PRO A 239 -9.26 8.33 17.44
CA PRO A 239 -8.75 9.69 17.53
C PRO A 239 -9.23 10.49 16.30
N CYS A 240 -9.86 11.63 16.53
CA CYS A 240 -10.47 12.46 15.49
C CYS A 240 -10.01 13.91 15.58
N MET A 241 -9.74 14.53 14.44
CA MET A 241 -9.67 15.99 14.29
C MET A 241 -11.00 16.46 13.71
N VAL A 242 -11.67 17.37 14.40
CA VAL A 242 -12.95 17.95 13.98
C VAL A 242 -12.74 19.39 13.55
N PHE A 243 -13.09 19.67 12.30
CA PHE A 243 -13.24 21.00 11.73
C PHE A 243 -14.73 21.34 11.71
N ASP A 244 -15.06 22.60 12.01
CA ASP A 244 -16.43 23.10 12.02
C ASP A 244 -16.62 24.17 10.93
N GLY A 245 -17.81 24.77 10.84
CA GLY A 245 -18.15 25.80 9.84
C GLY A 245 -17.33 27.10 9.91
N ARG A 246 -16.25 27.17 10.70
CA ARG A 246 -15.22 28.22 10.64
C ARG A 246 -14.05 27.85 9.72
N ALA A 247 -13.93 26.59 9.31
CA ALA A 247 -12.80 26.03 8.56
C ALA A 247 -13.21 25.35 7.24
N GLU A 248 -14.31 25.81 6.64
CA GLU A 248 -14.91 25.35 5.38
C GLU A 248 -13.90 25.24 4.22
N ASP A 249 -13.28 26.35 3.81
CA ASP A 249 -12.32 26.38 2.70
C ASP A 249 -11.14 25.43 2.94
N PHE A 250 -10.63 25.39 4.17
CA PHE A 250 -9.52 24.52 4.57
C PHE A 250 -9.91 23.03 4.56
N ALA A 251 -11.13 22.70 4.98
CA ALA A 251 -11.65 21.32 4.93
C ALA A 251 -11.78 20.83 3.48
N ALA A 252 -12.25 21.70 2.57
CA ALA A 252 -12.32 21.42 1.14
C ALA A 252 -10.92 21.26 0.51
N GLU A 253 -9.97 22.15 0.83
CA GLU A 253 -8.57 22.05 0.37
C GLU A 253 -7.91 20.75 0.85
N MET A 254 -8.03 20.42 2.14
CA MET A 254 -7.50 19.17 2.71
C MET A 254 -8.10 17.93 2.05
N PHE A 255 -9.41 17.93 1.77
CA PHE A 255 -10.03 16.83 1.04
C PHE A 255 -9.41 16.64 -0.35
N VAL A 256 -9.20 17.73 -1.10
CA VAL A 256 -8.57 17.68 -2.42
C VAL A 256 -7.12 17.24 -2.33
N ILE A 257 -6.29 17.84 -1.48
CA ILE A 257 -4.85 17.55 -1.39
C ILE A 257 -4.60 16.08 -1.00
N ILE A 258 -5.27 15.59 0.05
CA ILE A 258 -5.05 14.24 0.60
C ILE A 258 -5.44 13.15 -0.42
N ASN A 259 -6.52 13.36 -1.17
CA ASN A 259 -7.06 12.36 -2.09
C ASN A 259 -6.50 12.48 -3.53
N SER A 260 -6.10 13.66 -3.98
CA SER A 260 -5.55 13.85 -5.34
C SER A 260 -4.11 13.35 -5.49
N THR A 261 -3.28 13.48 -4.46
CA THR A 261 -1.84 13.16 -4.53
C THR A 261 -1.36 12.18 -3.43
N PRO A 262 -1.84 10.93 -3.41
CA PRO A 262 -1.28 9.91 -2.53
C PRO A 262 0.16 9.58 -2.97
N THR A 263 1.15 10.05 -2.20
CA THR A 263 2.58 9.78 -2.42
C THR A 263 2.86 8.29 -2.31
N ARG A 264 2.80 7.57 -3.44
CA ARG A 264 3.06 6.13 -3.50
C ARG A 264 4.52 5.87 -3.08
N ILE A 265 4.70 5.19 -1.95
CA ILE A 265 6.01 4.71 -1.49
C ILE A 265 6.68 3.94 -2.64
N ASN A 266 7.91 4.32 -2.99
CA ASN A 266 8.66 3.67 -4.05
C ASN A 266 8.84 2.17 -3.72
N LYS A 267 8.69 1.29 -4.72
CA LYS A 267 8.77 -0.17 -4.53
C LYS A 267 10.08 -0.61 -3.87
N SER A 268 11.20 0.04 -4.16
CA SER A 268 12.49 -0.28 -3.51
C SER A 268 12.46 -0.02 -2.00
N HIS A 269 11.96 1.14 -1.55
CA HIS A 269 11.75 1.42 -0.12
C HIS A 269 10.80 0.41 0.53
N LEU A 270 9.76 -0.03 -0.18
CA LEU A 270 8.82 -1.02 0.32
C LEU A 270 9.52 -2.39 0.50
N ILE A 271 10.45 -2.75 -0.39
CA ILE A 271 11.27 -3.97 -0.27
C ILE A 271 12.21 -3.87 0.93
N ASP A 272 12.88 -2.73 1.16
CA ASP A 272 13.70 -2.49 2.35
C ASP A 272 12.89 -2.62 3.66
N LEU A 273 11.60 -2.24 3.62
CA LEU A 273 10.69 -2.35 4.76
C LEU A 273 10.18 -3.78 5.00
N TYR A 274 10.17 -4.67 4.01
CA TYR A 274 9.65 -6.04 4.18
C TYR A 274 10.36 -6.82 5.29
N GLU A 275 11.64 -6.57 5.55
CA GLU A 275 12.35 -7.22 6.65
C GLU A 275 11.89 -6.78 8.04
N ARG A 276 11.53 -5.50 8.18
CA ARG A 276 11.20 -4.86 9.47
C ARG A 276 9.70 -4.89 9.80
N VAL A 277 8.87 -5.14 8.79
CA VAL A 277 7.40 -5.06 8.90
C VAL A 277 6.79 -6.44 9.14
N SER A 278 6.06 -6.60 10.24
CA SER A 278 5.45 -7.88 10.66
C SER A 278 4.47 -8.45 9.62
N TRP A 279 3.60 -7.61 9.03
CA TRP A 279 2.50 -8.04 8.15
C TRP A 279 2.91 -8.48 6.73
N ALA A 280 4.16 -8.27 6.30
CA ALA A 280 4.55 -8.63 4.94
C ALA A 280 4.55 -10.15 4.72
N ALA A 281 4.01 -10.58 3.57
CA ALA A 281 3.86 -11.99 3.23
C ALA A 281 5.21 -12.74 3.30
N PRO A 282 5.28 -13.94 3.91
CA PRO A 282 6.55 -14.65 4.16
C PRO A 282 7.42 -14.90 2.92
N ASP A 283 6.80 -15.16 1.77
CA ASP A 283 7.45 -15.34 0.46
C ASP A 283 8.14 -14.06 -0.03
N ARG A 284 7.54 -12.89 0.21
CA ARG A 284 8.16 -11.58 -0.08
C ARG A 284 9.32 -11.28 0.84
N LYS A 285 9.21 -11.62 2.14
CA LYS A 285 10.33 -11.49 3.09
C LYS A 285 11.51 -12.35 2.68
N PHE A 286 11.24 -13.56 2.21
CA PHE A 286 12.26 -14.46 1.67
C PHE A 286 12.98 -13.86 0.45
N ALA A 287 12.23 -13.38 -0.54
CA ALA A 287 12.81 -12.76 -1.73
C ALA A 287 13.58 -11.47 -1.42
N ALA A 288 13.11 -10.65 -0.47
CA ALA A 288 13.83 -9.45 -0.01
C ALA A 288 15.19 -9.80 0.61
N ARG A 289 15.25 -10.82 1.48
CA ARG A 289 16.50 -11.34 2.07
C ARG A 289 17.50 -11.83 1.02
N LEU A 290 17.04 -12.49 -0.05
CA LEU A 290 17.94 -12.90 -1.14
C LEU A 290 18.57 -11.68 -1.83
N VAL A 291 17.79 -10.63 -2.09
CA VAL A 291 18.29 -9.37 -2.70
C VAL A 291 19.30 -8.69 -1.77
N GLU A 292 19.06 -8.69 -0.46
CA GLU A 292 20.00 -8.16 0.55
C GLU A 292 21.34 -8.90 0.52
N ARG A 293 21.32 -10.24 0.55
CA ARG A 293 22.54 -11.05 0.51
C ARG A 293 23.29 -10.88 -0.82
N LEU A 294 22.59 -10.89 -1.96
CA LEU A 294 23.19 -10.62 -3.27
C LEU A 294 23.82 -9.23 -3.37
N TYR A 295 23.34 -8.24 -2.61
CA TYR A 295 23.92 -6.90 -2.54
C TYR A 295 25.13 -6.79 -1.61
N GLY A 296 25.06 -7.40 -0.42
CA GLY A 296 26.02 -7.18 0.67
C GLY A 296 27.18 -8.18 0.74
N GLU A 297 26.91 -9.46 0.46
CA GLU A 297 27.86 -10.56 0.71
C GLU A 297 29.11 -10.45 -0.17
N GLY A 298 30.27 -10.77 0.42
CA GLY A 298 31.58 -10.62 -0.21
C GLY A 298 31.77 -11.46 -1.48
N ASP A 299 31.07 -12.59 -1.55
CA ASP A 299 31.21 -13.66 -2.53
C ASP A 299 30.22 -13.59 -3.70
N SER A 300 29.30 -12.60 -3.68
CA SER A 300 28.27 -12.33 -4.70
C SER A 300 28.82 -11.58 -5.92
N PRO A 301 28.56 -12.05 -7.16
CA PRO A 301 28.83 -11.28 -8.38
C PRO A 301 28.04 -9.97 -8.52
N LEU A 302 26.95 -9.79 -7.76
CA LEU A 302 26.13 -8.57 -7.75
C LEU A 302 26.47 -7.62 -6.59
N ARG A 303 27.54 -7.88 -5.83
CA ARG A 303 27.92 -7.11 -4.65
C ARG A 303 28.07 -5.61 -4.96
N TYR A 304 27.26 -4.79 -4.30
CA TYR A 304 27.09 -3.35 -4.52
C TYR A 304 26.65 -2.90 -5.93
N ARG A 305 26.31 -3.83 -6.83
CA ARG A 305 25.84 -3.55 -8.21
C ARG A 305 24.32 -3.37 -8.31
N ILE A 306 23.56 -3.74 -7.28
CA ILE A 306 22.11 -3.53 -7.23
C ILE A 306 21.79 -2.07 -6.84
N ASN A 307 20.95 -1.39 -7.60
CA ASN A 307 20.52 -0.03 -7.31
C ASN A 307 19.45 -0.02 -6.21
N ARG A 308 19.79 0.54 -5.05
CA ARG A 308 18.92 0.71 -3.88
C ARG A 308 18.77 2.20 -3.56
N LEU A 309 17.59 2.59 -3.14
CA LEU A 309 17.30 3.99 -2.80
C LEU A 309 18.13 4.42 -1.56
N GLY A 310 18.89 5.51 -1.70
CA GLY A 310 19.78 6.03 -0.64
C GLY A 310 21.18 5.41 -0.58
N GLY A 311 21.51 4.43 -1.43
CA GLY A 311 22.83 3.79 -1.44
C GLY A 311 23.94 4.64 -2.08
N ARG A 312 24.87 5.16 -1.27
CA ARG A 312 26.03 5.98 -1.71
C ARG A 312 27.19 5.19 -2.35
N SER A 313 26.93 4.01 -2.92
CA SER A 313 27.98 3.17 -3.47
C SER A 313 28.43 3.69 -4.85
N GLN A 314 29.69 4.13 -4.94
CA GLN A 314 30.35 4.69 -6.13
C GLN A 314 30.61 3.68 -7.29
N ARG A 315 30.01 2.48 -7.25
CA ARG A 315 30.08 1.49 -8.33
C ARG A 315 28.86 1.59 -9.24
N ASP A 316 29.08 1.42 -10.53
CA ASP A 316 28.03 1.34 -11.57
C ASP A 316 26.94 0.35 -11.16
N LYS A 317 25.68 0.72 -11.43
CA LYS A 317 24.51 -0.05 -11.05
C LYS A 317 23.95 -0.81 -12.25
N TRP A 318 23.77 -2.11 -12.05
CA TRP A 318 23.47 -3.09 -13.09
C TRP A 318 21.99 -3.48 -13.17
N VAL A 319 21.27 -3.43 -12.04
CA VAL A 319 19.85 -3.78 -11.95
C VAL A 319 19.17 -3.03 -10.81
N LEU A 320 17.89 -2.65 -10.95
CA LEU A 320 17.15 -2.06 -9.84
C LEU A 320 16.77 -3.13 -8.81
N GLN A 321 16.80 -2.79 -7.52
CA GLN A 321 16.37 -3.69 -6.43
C GLN A 321 14.96 -4.25 -6.67
N ALA A 322 14.02 -3.42 -7.12
CA ALA A 322 12.66 -3.82 -7.40
C ALA A 322 12.53 -4.80 -8.58
N GLU A 323 13.43 -4.76 -9.55
CA GLU A 323 13.44 -5.67 -10.70
C GLU A 323 13.96 -7.05 -10.30
N LEU A 324 15.13 -7.08 -9.66
CA LEU A 324 15.73 -8.31 -9.15
C LEU A 324 14.79 -9.00 -8.14
N PHE A 325 14.15 -8.21 -7.26
CA PHE A 325 13.12 -8.71 -6.35
C PHE A 325 11.97 -9.40 -7.07
N ASN A 326 11.43 -8.84 -8.17
CA ASN A 326 10.29 -9.44 -8.87
C ASN A 326 10.65 -10.80 -9.49
N GLU A 327 11.86 -10.93 -10.04
CA GLU A 327 12.32 -12.19 -10.65
C GLU A 327 12.56 -13.27 -9.59
N LEU A 328 13.25 -12.95 -8.49
CA LEU A 328 13.44 -13.86 -7.36
C LEU A 328 12.11 -14.19 -6.67
N HIS A 329 11.20 -13.22 -6.51
CA HIS A 329 9.88 -13.45 -5.92
C HIS A 329 9.00 -14.33 -6.79
N ARG A 330 9.07 -14.24 -8.13
CA ARG A 330 8.36 -15.17 -9.04
C ARG A 330 8.78 -16.62 -8.76
N TRP A 331 10.09 -16.88 -8.71
CA TRP A 331 10.64 -18.22 -8.43
C TRP A 331 10.27 -18.72 -7.04
N VAL A 332 10.50 -17.92 -6.00
CA VAL A 332 10.19 -18.24 -4.59
C VAL A 332 8.70 -18.51 -4.41
N ARG A 333 7.81 -17.68 -4.99
CA ARG A 333 6.36 -17.87 -4.93
C ARG A 333 5.94 -19.19 -5.57
N GLY A 334 6.54 -19.54 -6.72
CA GLY A 334 6.28 -20.81 -7.41
C GLY A 334 6.66 -22.06 -6.59
N ARG A 335 7.60 -21.95 -5.66
CA ARG A 335 8.06 -23.04 -4.78
C ARG A 335 7.70 -22.87 -3.30
N TRP A 336 6.88 -21.88 -2.94
CA TRP A 336 6.73 -21.44 -1.55
C TRP A 336 6.31 -22.56 -0.59
N ARG A 337 5.36 -23.42 -0.98
CA ARG A 337 4.93 -24.58 -0.18
C ARG A 337 6.07 -25.55 0.11
N SER A 338 6.94 -25.82 -0.86
CA SER A 338 8.13 -26.67 -0.68
C SER A 338 9.17 -26.00 0.22
N ILE A 339 9.38 -24.69 0.06
CA ILE A 339 10.29 -23.89 0.92
C ILE A 339 9.82 -23.93 2.38
N GLN A 340 8.52 -23.80 2.63
CA GLN A 340 7.96 -23.92 3.99
C GLN A 340 8.22 -25.31 4.59
N LEU A 341 7.96 -26.39 3.85
CA LEU A 341 8.19 -27.76 4.29
C LEU A 341 9.69 -28.05 4.56
N ALA A 342 10.61 -27.43 3.83
CA ALA A 342 12.05 -27.52 4.04
C ALA A 342 12.58 -26.72 5.26
N GLY A 343 11.70 -26.11 6.06
CA GLY A 343 12.06 -25.32 7.25
C GLY A 343 12.06 -23.80 7.03
N GLY A 344 11.51 -23.33 5.91
CA GLY A 344 11.24 -21.92 5.66
C GLY A 344 12.47 -21.03 5.59
N SER A 345 12.27 -19.72 5.79
CA SER A 345 13.27 -18.70 5.53
C SER A 345 14.59 -18.85 6.31
N THR A 346 14.59 -19.51 7.47
CA THR A 346 15.80 -19.68 8.28
C THR A 346 16.77 -20.69 7.66
N LYS A 347 16.26 -21.79 7.09
CA LYS A 347 17.10 -22.83 6.45
C LYS A 347 17.30 -22.56 4.96
N GLU A 348 16.26 -22.12 4.28
CA GLU A 348 16.26 -22.08 2.81
C GLU A 348 16.85 -20.77 2.23
N VAL A 349 16.88 -19.65 2.95
CA VAL A 349 17.53 -18.42 2.43
C VAL A 349 19.03 -18.63 2.16
N PRO A 350 19.83 -19.24 3.07
CA PRO A 350 21.21 -19.61 2.76
C PRO A 350 21.35 -20.48 1.52
N ARG A 351 20.50 -21.51 1.38
CA ARG A 351 20.55 -22.44 0.24
C ARG A 351 20.20 -21.78 -1.09
N TYR A 352 19.12 -21.00 -1.14
CA TYR A 352 18.77 -20.24 -2.36
C TYR A 352 19.78 -19.15 -2.68
N TYR A 353 20.40 -18.52 -1.67
CA TYR A 353 21.50 -17.58 -1.87
C TYR A 353 22.71 -18.26 -2.53
N ALA A 354 23.16 -19.41 -2.00
CA ALA A 354 24.25 -20.19 -2.59
C ALA A 354 23.94 -20.56 -4.04
N VAL A 355 22.75 -21.09 -4.31
CA VAL A 355 22.31 -21.42 -5.68
C VAL A 355 22.42 -20.23 -6.65
N VAL A 356 21.91 -19.04 -6.28
CA VAL A 356 21.99 -17.86 -7.19
C VAL A 356 23.42 -17.34 -7.31
N ARG A 357 24.21 -17.36 -6.23
CA ARG A 357 25.63 -16.99 -6.25
C ARG A 357 26.42 -17.89 -7.20
N ASP A 358 26.31 -19.20 -7.03
CA ASP A 358 27.03 -20.21 -7.82
C ASP A 358 26.65 -20.11 -9.30
N PHE A 359 25.35 -19.88 -9.59
CA PHE A 359 24.89 -19.61 -10.95
C PHE A 359 25.53 -18.37 -11.57
N LEU A 360 25.53 -17.24 -10.87
CA LEU A 360 26.04 -15.99 -11.41
C LEU A 360 27.57 -16.03 -11.56
N ARG A 361 28.27 -16.85 -10.77
CA ARG A 361 29.70 -17.14 -10.95
C ARG A 361 29.95 -18.03 -12.18
N ALA A 362 29.18 -19.11 -12.34
CA ALA A 362 29.24 -19.95 -13.52
C ALA A 362 28.93 -19.17 -14.81
N ALA A 363 27.92 -18.28 -14.77
CA ALA A 363 27.59 -17.37 -15.86
C ALA A 363 28.74 -16.40 -16.18
N ARG A 364 29.38 -15.81 -15.16
CA ARG A 364 30.58 -14.98 -15.34
C ARG A 364 31.75 -15.77 -15.94
N GLY A 365 31.96 -17.02 -15.48
CA GLY A 365 32.99 -17.90 -16.04
C GLY A 365 32.74 -18.26 -17.51
N ALA A 366 31.49 -18.45 -17.91
CA ALA A 366 31.11 -18.77 -19.29
C ALA A 366 31.18 -17.56 -20.24
N PHE A 367 30.74 -16.37 -19.80
CA PHE A 367 30.88 -15.13 -20.59
C PHE A 367 32.31 -14.57 -20.60
N GLY A 368 33.12 -14.90 -19.61
CA GLY A 368 34.45 -14.34 -19.42
C GLY A 368 34.43 -12.93 -18.80
N ASP A 369 35.57 -12.55 -18.23
CA ASP A 369 35.76 -11.24 -17.59
C ASP A 369 35.79 -10.06 -18.57
N GLU A 370 36.05 -10.33 -19.86
CA GLU A 370 36.05 -9.32 -20.92
C GLU A 370 34.65 -8.77 -21.23
N LEU A 371 33.62 -9.60 -21.05
CA LEU A 371 32.21 -9.24 -21.25
C LEU A 371 31.52 -8.87 -19.93
N TRP A 372 31.90 -9.52 -18.82
CA TRP A 372 31.20 -9.38 -17.55
C TRP A 372 31.46 -8.04 -16.85
N GLY A 373 30.53 -7.10 -17.01
CA GLY A 373 30.63 -5.76 -16.41
C GLY A 373 31.23 -4.71 -17.35
N ASN A 374 31.61 -5.10 -18.56
CA ASN A 374 32.04 -4.20 -19.63
C ASN A 374 30.83 -3.48 -20.22
N GLU A 375 30.91 -2.16 -20.37
CA GLU A 375 29.77 -1.35 -20.81
C GLU A 375 29.39 -1.61 -22.27
N ALA A 376 30.34 -1.98 -23.12
CA ALA A 376 30.12 -2.35 -24.52
C ALA A 376 29.30 -3.64 -24.71
N TYR A 377 28.97 -4.34 -23.61
CA TYR A 377 28.16 -5.55 -23.62
C TYR A 377 26.95 -5.45 -22.69
N MET A 378 25.88 -6.12 -23.09
CA MET A 378 24.59 -6.15 -22.42
C MET A 378 24.49 -7.22 -21.33
N VAL A 379 25.57 -8.00 -21.10
CA VAL A 379 25.61 -9.16 -20.18
C VAL A 379 25.19 -8.79 -18.76
N THR A 380 25.66 -7.65 -18.25
CA THR A 380 25.36 -7.18 -16.88
C THR A 380 24.32 -6.06 -16.83
N LYS A 381 23.58 -5.79 -17.92
CA LYS A 381 22.50 -4.78 -17.93
C LYS A 381 21.19 -5.42 -17.42
N PRO A 382 20.16 -4.64 -17.00
CA PRO A 382 19.00 -5.18 -16.27
C PRO A 382 18.26 -6.29 -17.02
N VAL A 383 18.10 -6.16 -18.34
CA VAL A 383 17.40 -7.14 -19.20
C VAL A 383 18.04 -8.53 -19.12
N THR A 384 19.37 -8.61 -19.17
CA THR A 384 20.10 -9.87 -19.15
C THR A 384 20.18 -10.44 -17.74
N ILE A 385 20.40 -9.61 -16.71
CA ILE A 385 20.36 -10.08 -15.31
C ILE A 385 18.99 -10.69 -14.98
N LYS A 386 17.88 -10.07 -15.40
CA LYS A 386 16.54 -10.65 -15.23
C LYS A 386 16.40 -12.01 -15.93
N ALA A 387 16.95 -12.15 -17.14
CA ALA A 387 16.94 -13.42 -17.87
C ALA A 387 17.81 -14.50 -17.19
N LEU A 388 18.99 -14.12 -16.69
CA LEU A 388 19.90 -15.00 -15.94
C LEU A 388 19.24 -15.58 -14.69
N ILE A 389 18.46 -14.79 -13.94
CA ILE A 389 17.72 -15.30 -12.78
C ILE A 389 16.64 -16.33 -13.19
N ARG A 390 16.06 -16.24 -14.39
CA ARG A 390 15.13 -17.27 -14.91
C ARG A 390 15.86 -18.55 -15.31
N VAL A 391 16.98 -18.42 -16.04
CA VAL A 391 17.83 -19.59 -16.37
C VAL A 391 18.33 -20.27 -15.09
N CYS A 392 18.71 -19.51 -14.06
CA CYS A 392 19.08 -20.03 -12.75
C CYS A 392 17.96 -20.86 -12.11
N ALA A 393 16.71 -20.39 -12.20
CA ALA A 393 15.55 -21.07 -11.62
C ALA A 393 15.21 -22.37 -12.36
N ASP A 394 15.41 -22.41 -13.68
CA ASP A 394 15.25 -23.62 -14.51
C ASP A 394 16.40 -24.62 -14.27
N LEU A 395 17.66 -24.17 -14.28
CA LEU A 395 18.82 -25.04 -14.04
C LEU A 395 18.82 -25.63 -12.62
N ALA A 396 18.42 -24.85 -11.61
CA ALA A 396 18.25 -25.32 -10.23
C ALA A 396 17.01 -26.22 -10.00
N ARG A 397 16.23 -26.48 -11.06
CA ARG A 397 15.17 -27.50 -11.09
C ARG A 397 15.66 -28.80 -11.74
N GLU A 398 16.56 -28.71 -12.71
CA GLU A 398 17.19 -29.86 -13.39
C GLU A 398 18.35 -30.48 -12.58
N ASP A 399 19.25 -29.67 -12.02
CA ASP A 399 20.40 -30.18 -11.26
C ASP A 399 19.97 -30.70 -9.88
N THR A 400 19.95 -32.02 -9.74
CA THR A 400 19.76 -32.74 -8.48
C THR A 400 21.09 -33.10 -7.79
N GLY A 401 22.23 -32.67 -8.34
CA GLY A 401 23.57 -32.92 -7.80
C GLY A 401 23.86 -32.19 -6.49
N PRO A 402 24.98 -32.55 -5.81
CA PRO A 402 25.39 -31.94 -4.56
C PRO A 402 25.78 -30.45 -4.73
N GLU A 403 25.83 -29.73 -3.62
CA GLU A 403 26.35 -28.35 -3.60
C GLU A 403 27.82 -28.28 -3.98
N GLU A 404 28.61 -29.25 -3.52
CA GLU A 404 30.00 -29.38 -3.90
C GLU A 404 30.13 -29.58 -5.43
N GLY A 405 31.06 -28.85 -6.03
CA GLY A 405 31.27 -28.83 -7.48
C GLY A 405 30.14 -28.22 -8.32
N ARG A 406 29.05 -27.69 -7.73
CA ARG A 406 27.93 -27.09 -8.48
C ARG A 406 28.40 -26.00 -9.44
N GLU A 407 29.22 -25.06 -8.97
CA GLU A 407 29.78 -23.98 -9.78
C GLU A 407 30.52 -24.52 -11.02
N ALA A 408 31.41 -25.52 -10.84
CA ALA A 408 32.16 -26.11 -11.95
C ALA A 408 31.27 -26.87 -12.95
N ARG A 409 30.32 -27.70 -12.47
CA ARG A 409 29.33 -28.38 -13.32
C ARG A 409 28.51 -27.38 -14.14
N TRP A 410 28.13 -26.25 -13.52
CA TRP A 410 27.33 -25.23 -14.16
C TRP A 410 28.15 -24.41 -15.15
N THR A 411 29.42 -24.07 -14.86
CA THR A 411 30.32 -23.45 -15.85
C THR A 411 30.45 -24.33 -17.10
N GLN A 412 30.66 -25.64 -16.93
CA GLN A 412 30.68 -26.59 -18.05
C GLN A 412 29.35 -26.65 -18.81
N ARG A 413 28.21 -26.60 -18.10
CA ARG A 413 26.86 -26.59 -18.69
C ARG A 413 26.58 -25.32 -19.50
N LEU A 414 27.12 -24.18 -19.05
CA LEU A 414 26.92 -22.86 -19.63
C LEU A 414 28.00 -22.48 -20.67
N ALA A 415 29.02 -23.32 -20.88
CA ALA A 415 30.14 -23.08 -21.82
C ALA A 415 29.73 -22.60 -23.23
N PRO A 416 28.60 -23.02 -23.85
CA PRO A 416 28.15 -22.46 -25.13
C PRO A 416 27.90 -20.94 -25.13
N TRP A 417 27.83 -20.29 -23.97
CA TRP A 417 27.66 -18.83 -23.86
C TRP A 417 28.93 -18.05 -24.22
N THR A 418 30.12 -18.66 -24.21
CA THR A 418 31.36 -18.02 -24.68
C THR A 418 31.24 -17.60 -26.15
N GLU A 419 30.54 -18.39 -26.96
CA GLU A 419 30.31 -18.11 -28.40
C GLU A 419 29.20 -17.06 -28.64
N MET A 420 28.48 -16.61 -27.59
CA MET A 420 27.36 -15.68 -27.72
C MET A 420 27.77 -14.19 -27.63
N ALA A 421 29.07 -13.89 -27.63
CA ALA A 421 29.60 -12.54 -27.40
C ALA A 421 28.98 -11.48 -28.33
N GLU A 422 28.95 -11.73 -29.64
CA GLU A 422 28.37 -10.80 -30.63
C GLU A 422 26.89 -10.51 -30.37
N MET A 423 26.12 -11.52 -29.91
CA MET A 423 24.70 -11.33 -29.59
C MET A 423 24.51 -10.29 -28.48
N PHE A 424 25.43 -10.26 -27.51
CA PHE A 424 25.38 -9.39 -26.35
C PHE A 424 26.15 -8.07 -26.50
N LEU A 425 26.74 -7.73 -27.65
CA LEU A 425 27.23 -6.36 -27.91
C LEU A 425 26.11 -5.33 -27.64
N GLU A 426 26.45 -4.14 -27.14
CA GLU A 426 25.48 -3.06 -26.89
C GLU A 426 24.88 -2.53 -28.19
N GLU A 427 25.73 -2.30 -29.21
CA GLU A 427 25.31 -1.94 -30.55
C GLU A 427 24.54 -3.09 -31.22
N GLY A 428 23.32 -2.83 -31.68
CA GLY A 428 22.46 -3.82 -32.34
C GLY A 428 21.75 -4.83 -31.42
N PHE A 429 21.84 -4.68 -30.09
CA PHE A 429 21.24 -5.63 -29.15
C PHE A 429 19.71 -5.73 -29.30
N TYR A 430 19.06 -4.60 -29.58
CA TYR A 430 17.60 -4.48 -29.63
C TYR A 430 17.05 -5.14 -30.92
N GLU A 431 17.87 -5.16 -31.96
CA GLU A 431 17.68 -5.72 -33.30
C GLU A 431 17.99 -7.22 -33.35
N ARG A 432 18.93 -7.70 -32.52
CA ARG A 432 19.18 -9.15 -32.30
C ARG A 432 18.17 -9.79 -31.34
N PHE A 433 17.67 -9.02 -30.36
CA PHE A 433 16.59 -9.42 -29.45
C PHE A 433 15.30 -8.58 -29.62
N PRO A 434 14.66 -8.55 -30.81
CA PRO A 434 13.44 -7.79 -31.02
C PRO A 434 12.27 -8.36 -30.23
N ALA A 435 11.50 -7.44 -29.67
CA ALA A 435 10.40 -7.64 -28.73
C ALA A 435 9.58 -6.34 -28.64
N ARG A 436 8.28 -6.44 -28.35
CA ARG A 436 7.36 -5.29 -28.21
C ARG A 436 7.57 -4.51 -26.90
N GLY A 437 8.30 -5.09 -25.95
CA GLY A 437 8.61 -4.47 -24.67
C GLY A 437 9.60 -5.29 -23.86
N GLU A 438 10.02 -4.75 -22.72
CA GLU A 438 11.10 -5.32 -21.91
C GLU A 438 10.80 -6.72 -21.39
N VAL A 439 9.57 -6.99 -20.93
CA VAL A 439 9.17 -8.31 -20.39
C VAL A 439 9.33 -9.41 -21.45
N GLU A 440 8.95 -9.12 -22.69
CA GLU A 440 9.11 -10.02 -23.83
C GLU A 440 10.58 -10.18 -24.21
N ARG A 441 11.39 -9.11 -24.16
CA ARG A 441 12.84 -9.20 -24.39
C ARG A 441 13.54 -10.06 -23.35
N VAL A 442 13.24 -9.88 -22.05
CA VAL A 442 13.76 -10.76 -20.98
C VAL A 442 13.39 -12.22 -21.26
N ALA A 443 12.13 -12.49 -21.65
CA ALA A 443 11.69 -13.85 -21.99
C ALA A 443 12.39 -14.41 -23.24
N ARG A 444 12.75 -13.57 -24.22
CA ARG A 444 13.53 -13.98 -25.39
C ARG A 444 14.97 -14.31 -25.03
N VAL A 445 15.67 -13.39 -24.35
CA VAL A 445 17.04 -13.60 -23.86
C VAL A 445 17.13 -14.86 -22.98
N HIS A 446 16.16 -15.06 -22.08
CA HIS A 446 16.03 -16.29 -21.26
C HIS A 446 15.94 -17.55 -22.13
N ARG A 447 15.03 -17.59 -23.12
CA ARG A 447 14.89 -18.76 -24.01
C ARG A 447 16.14 -19.03 -24.85
N ASP A 448 16.80 -18.00 -25.35
CA ASP A 448 17.96 -18.17 -26.22
C ASP A 448 19.19 -18.62 -25.41
N LEU A 449 19.41 -18.04 -24.22
CA LEU A 449 20.42 -18.52 -23.25
C LEU A 449 20.16 -19.96 -22.79
N ALA A 450 18.91 -20.28 -22.43
CA ALA A 450 18.53 -21.63 -22.04
C ALA A 450 18.70 -22.63 -23.20
N ARG A 451 18.34 -22.27 -24.44
CA ARG A 451 18.53 -23.12 -25.62
C ARG A 451 20.01 -23.41 -25.87
N ALA A 452 20.87 -22.40 -25.83
CA ALA A 452 22.32 -22.58 -26.01
C ALA A 452 22.90 -23.54 -24.96
N ALA A 453 22.49 -23.36 -23.69
CA ALA A 453 22.84 -24.26 -22.59
C ALA A 453 21.97 -25.54 -22.53
N LYS A 454 21.11 -25.84 -23.52
CA LYS A 454 20.18 -27.00 -23.54
C LYS A 454 19.35 -27.21 -22.26
N ILE A 455 18.92 -26.13 -21.59
CA ILE A 455 18.08 -26.12 -20.39
C ILE A 455 16.60 -26.03 -20.81
N GLU A 456 15.72 -26.79 -20.16
CA GLU A 456 14.28 -26.73 -20.37
C GLU A 456 13.68 -25.44 -19.77
N ALA A 457 13.68 -24.37 -20.56
CA ALA A 457 12.99 -23.13 -20.19
C ALA A 457 11.48 -23.37 -20.02
N ARG A 458 10.94 -23.07 -18.84
CA ARG A 458 9.49 -23.10 -18.63
C ARG A 458 8.81 -22.04 -19.50
N LYS A 459 7.71 -22.40 -20.16
CA LYS A 459 6.72 -21.42 -20.65
C LYS A 459 5.94 -20.90 -19.43
N ASP A 460 6.36 -19.74 -18.94
CA ASP A 460 5.60 -18.89 -18.00
C ASP A 460 4.40 -18.21 -18.69
#